data_AF-A0A7C6VTB4-F1
#
_entry.id   AF-A0A7C6VTB4-F1
#
_cell.length_a   1.000
_cell.length_b   1.000
_cell.length_c   1.000
_cell.angle_alpha   90.00
_cell.angle_beta   90.00
_cell.angle_gamma   90.00
#
_symmetry.space_group_name_H-M   'P 1'
#
loop_
_entity.id
_entity.type
_entity.pdbx_description
1 polymer ?
#
loop_
_entity_poly.entity_id
_entity_poly.type
_entity_poly.pdbx_seq_one_letter_code
_entity_poly.pdbx_strand_id
1 'polypeptide(L)'
;IVTPGMIELANEQYSANFEFGRIIADVCDEVILIGKEQTKPIYDGLIDKKFDEEKIHVLNDVKLAFNLIKHIEEGETYVLLENDLPDIFNEK
;
A
#
# COMPACT_ATOMS: atom_id res chain seq x y z
N ILE A 1 0.15 6.01 -3.55
CA ILE A 1 0.77 4.73 -4.01
C ILE A 1 -0.25 3.59 -3.90
N VAL A 2 -0.18 2.60 -4.79
CA VAL A 2 -0.91 1.32 -4.66
C VAL A 2 0.10 0.18 -4.68
N THR A 3 0.15 -0.66 -3.64
CA THR A 3 1.13 -1.74 -3.56
C THR A 3 0.61 -2.95 -2.78
N PRO A 4 0.91 -4.19 -3.21
CA PRO A 4 0.76 -5.39 -2.40
C PRO A 4 1.98 -5.64 -1.51
N GLY A 5 2.99 -4.77 -1.54
CA GLY A 5 4.27 -4.96 -0.89
C GLY A 5 5.19 -5.94 -1.61
N MET A 6 6.42 -6.01 -1.14
CA MET A 6 7.43 -6.93 -1.65
C MET A 6 7.16 -8.35 -1.14
N ILE A 7 7.30 -9.33 -2.03
CA ILE A 7 7.15 -10.76 -1.75
C ILE A 7 8.46 -11.51 -2.01
N GLU A 8 8.51 -12.78 -1.61
CA GLU A 8 9.63 -13.72 -1.88
C GLU A 8 10.97 -13.30 -1.24
N LEU A 9 10.95 -12.48 -0.20
CA LEU A 9 12.14 -12.00 0.53
C LEU A 9 12.51 -12.87 1.75
N ALA A 10 11.87 -14.04 1.91
CA ALA A 10 12.06 -14.94 3.04
C ALA A 10 12.01 -14.20 4.40
N ASN A 11 13.06 -14.30 5.21
CA ASN A 11 13.11 -13.70 6.55
C ASN A 11 13.22 -12.17 6.53
N GLU A 12 13.60 -11.56 5.40
CA GLU A 12 13.76 -10.10 5.29
C GLU A 12 12.46 -9.40 4.88
N GLN A 13 11.42 -10.15 4.49
CA GLN A 13 10.18 -9.60 3.95
C GLN A 13 9.50 -8.62 4.91
N TYR A 14 9.47 -8.95 6.21
CA TYR A 14 8.86 -8.07 7.19
C TYR A 14 9.64 -6.75 7.32
N SER A 15 10.96 -6.82 7.55
CA SER A 15 11.79 -5.64 7.73
C SER A 15 11.84 -4.75 6.50
N ALA A 16 11.90 -5.35 5.31
CA ALA A 16 11.91 -4.61 4.04
C ALA A 16 10.59 -3.86 3.83
N ASN A 17 9.45 -4.53 4.05
CA ASN A 17 8.14 -3.88 3.92
C ASN A 17 7.88 -2.85 5.03
N PHE A 18 8.38 -3.07 6.24
CA PHE A 18 8.33 -2.08 7.32
C PHE A 18 9.08 -0.80 6.94
N GLU A 19 10.32 -0.92 6.47
CA GLU A 19 11.09 0.24 5.99
C GLU A 19 10.44 0.89 4.76
N PHE A 20 9.85 0.08 3.88
CA PHE A 20 9.10 0.61 2.74
C PHE A 20 7.91 1.47 3.19
N GLY A 21 7.15 1.03 4.19
CA GLY A 21 6.08 1.83 4.82
C GLY A 21 6.60 3.15 5.37
N ARG A 22 7.78 3.13 6.02
CA ARG A 22 8.39 4.35 6.54
C ARG A 22 8.78 5.35 5.45
N ILE A 23 9.31 4.86 4.33
CA ILE A 23 9.67 5.67 3.16
C ILE A 23 8.41 6.24 2.50
N ILE A 24 7.35 5.43 2.35
CA ILE A 24 6.06 5.87 1.80
C ILE A 24 5.51 7.04 2.60
N ALA A 25 5.55 6.97 3.94
CA ALA A 25 5.05 8.03 4.82
C ALA A 25 5.74 9.39 4.61
N ASP A 26 6.97 9.41 4.11
CA ASP A 26 7.73 10.63 3.88
C ASP A 26 7.43 11.30 2.52
N VAL A 27 6.79 10.60 1.58
CA VAL A 27 6.69 11.05 0.17
C VAL A 27 5.31 10.94 -0.46
N CYS A 28 4.37 10.19 0.15
CA CYS A 28 3.03 9.99 -0.40
C CYS A 28 1.96 10.71 0.44
N ASP A 29 0.91 11.19 -0.22
CA ASP A 29 -0.26 11.77 0.46
C ASP A 29 -1.34 10.72 0.78
N GLU A 30 -1.44 9.67 -0.05
CA GLU A 30 -2.44 8.60 0.04
C GLU A 30 -1.77 7.24 -0.21
N VAL A 31 -2.16 6.23 0.58
CA VAL A 31 -1.61 4.86 0.50
C VAL A 31 -2.74 3.85 0.37
N ILE A 32 -2.69 3.05 -0.69
CA ILE A 32 -3.60 1.94 -0.90
C ILE A 32 -2.81 0.63 -0.82
N LEU A 33 -3.07 -0.14 0.23
CA LEU A 33 -2.44 -1.42 0.51
C LEU A 33 -3.34 -2.56 0.03
N ILE A 34 -2.80 -3.47 -0.78
CA ILE A 34 -3.53 -4.62 -1.33
C ILE A 34 -3.14 -5.91 -0.59
N GLY A 35 -4.10 -6.51 0.11
CA GLY A 35 -3.89 -7.68 0.96
C GLY A 35 -3.47 -7.26 2.37
N LYS A 36 -4.40 -7.40 3.32
CA LYS A 36 -4.24 -6.97 4.71
C LYS A 36 -3.08 -7.67 5.42
N GLU A 37 -2.98 -8.98 5.29
CA GLU A 37 -1.95 -9.75 6.02
C GLU A 37 -0.57 -9.53 5.40
N GLN A 38 -0.50 -9.54 4.07
CA GLN A 38 0.74 -9.29 3.33
C GLN A 38 1.30 -7.88 3.61
N THR A 39 0.44 -6.85 3.62
CA THR A 39 0.86 -5.46 3.76
C THR A 39 0.92 -4.97 5.21
N LYS A 40 0.62 -5.84 6.19
CA LYS A 40 0.71 -5.50 7.61
C LYS A 40 2.05 -4.84 8.00
N PRO A 41 3.23 -5.29 7.54
CA PRO A 41 4.49 -4.63 7.90
C PRO A 41 4.58 -3.20 7.33
N ILE A 42 4.03 -2.96 6.13
CA ILE A 42 3.98 -1.61 5.54
C ILE A 42 3.08 -0.71 6.39
N TYR A 43 1.90 -1.20 6.76
CA TYR A 43 1.00 -0.49 7.67
C TYR A 43 1.72 -0.14 8.98
N ASP A 44 2.37 -1.11 9.62
CA ASP A 44 3.12 -0.89 10.86
C ASP A 44 4.21 0.20 10.68
N GLY A 45 4.89 0.24 9.53
CA GLY A 45 5.88 1.28 9.19
C GLY A 45 5.28 2.67 8.96
N LEU A 46 4.09 2.76 8.36
CA LEU A 46 3.34 4.02 8.22
C LEU A 46 2.94 4.58 9.59
N ILE A 47 2.44 3.73 10.49
CA ILE A 47 2.04 4.11 11.84
C ILE A 47 3.24 4.55 12.69
N ASP A 48 4.39 3.87 12.55
CA ASP A 48 5.64 4.27 13.21
C ASP A 48 6.05 5.70 12.82
N LYS A 49 5.79 6.10 11.57
CA LYS A 49 6.00 7.45 11.06
C LYS A 49 4.87 8.43 11.35
N LYS A 50 3.83 8.01 12.08
CA LYS A 50 2.62 8.78 12.39
C LYS A 50 1.92 9.29 11.14
N PHE A 51 1.92 8.48 10.09
CA PHE A 51 1.12 8.75 8.90
C PHE A 51 -0.37 8.80 9.28
N ASP A 52 -1.15 9.62 8.58
CA ASP A 52 -2.57 9.77 8.86
C ASP A 52 -3.32 8.47 8.51
N GLU A 53 -3.93 7.84 9.50
CA GLU A 53 -4.67 6.59 9.33
C GLU A 53 -5.86 6.74 8.38
N GLU A 54 -6.45 7.94 8.28
CA GLU A 54 -7.54 8.21 7.33
C GLU A 54 -7.07 8.20 5.87
N LYS A 55 -5.75 8.27 5.65
CA LYS A 55 -5.07 8.24 4.35
C LYS A 55 -4.48 6.86 4.01
N ILE A 56 -4.76 5.86 4.84
CA ILE A 56 -4.34 4.46 4.63
C ILE A 56 -5.56 3.60 4.31
N HIS A 57 -5.61 3.09 3.09
CA HIS A 57 -6.72 2.30 2.59
C HIS A 57 -6.26 0.85 2.40
N VAL A 58 -6.86 -0.08 3.13
CA VAL A 58 -6.54 -1.51 2.99
C VAL A 58 -7.66 -2.21 2.22
N LEU A 59 -7.33 -2.77 1.07
CA LEU A 59 -8.26 -3.46 0.16
C LEU A 59 -7.74 -4.86 -0.14
N ASN A 60 -8.62 -5.77 -0.55
CA ASN A 60 -8.23 -7.12 -0.98
C ASN A 60 -8.26 -7.30 -2.50
N ASP A 61 -8.64 -6.26 -3.26
CA ASP A 61 -8.74 -6.32 -4.72
C ASP A 61 -8.27 -4.99 -5.32
N VAL A 62 -7.27 -5.06 -6.21
CA VAL A 62 -6.77 -3.89 -6.95
C VAL A 62 -7.87 -3.21 -7.77
N LYS A 63 -8.86 -3.94 -8.27
CA LYS A 63 -9.96 -3.35 -9.05
C LYS A 63 -10.74 -2.33 -8.22
N LEU A 64 -10.85 -2.57 -6.91
CA LEU A 64 -11.45 -1.61 -5.98
C LEU A 64 -10.56 -0.38 -5.76
N ALA A 65 -9.24 -0.53 -5.84
CA ALA A 65 -8.30 0.60 -5.74
C ALA A 65 -8.54 1.64 -6.85
N PHE A 66 -8.81 1.21 -8.09
CA PHE A 66 -9.11 2.16 -9.18
C PHE A 66 -10.39 2.97 -8.94
N ASN A 67 -11.41 2.36 -8.33
CA ASN A 67 -12.64 3.07 -7.97
C ASN A 67 -12.37 4.06 -6.83
N LEU A 68 -11.58 3.66 -5.84
CA LEU A 68 -11.19 4.52 -4.73
C LEU A 68 -10.36 5.71 -5.19
N ILE A 69 -9.36 5.49 -6.06
CA ILE A 69 -8.53 6.55 -6.65
C ILE A 69 -9.43 7.61 -7.30
N LYS A 70 -10.38 7.21 -8.13
CA LYS A 70 -11.33 8.15 -8.77
C LYS A 70 -12.22 8.91 -7.79
N HIS A 71 -12.41 8.38 -6.59
CA HIS A 71 -13.20 9.03 -5.56
C HIS A 71 -12.40 10.04 -4.75
N ILE A 72 -11.12 9.76 -4.52
CA ILE A 72 -10.22 10.58 -3.69
C ILE A 72 -9.30 11.49 -4.51
N GLU A 73 -9.26 11.36 -5.84
CA GLU A 73 -8.40 12.19 -6.70
C GLU A 73 -8.76 13.67 -6.57
N GLU A 74 -7.74 14.49 -6.38
CA GLU A 74 -7.85 15.94 -6.29
C GLU A 74 -6.96 16.57 -7.37
N GLY A 75 -7.57 17.29 -8.31
CA GLY A 75 -6.82 17.99 -9.36
C GLY A 75 -5.92 17.07 -10.21
N GLU A 76 -4.66 17.47 -10.41
CA GLU A 76 -3.66 16.63 -11.06
C GLU A 76 -3.10 15.60 -10.07
N THR A 77 -3.51 14.34 -10.24
CA THR A 77 -3.12 13.23 -9.36
C THR A 77 -2.14 12.28 -10.08
N TYR A 78 -1.05 11.92 -9.41
CA TYR A 78 -0.08 10.95 -9.89
C TYR A 78 -0.18 9.66 -9.08
N VAL A 79 -0.39 8.54 -9.76
CA VAL A 79 -0.53 7.24 -9.10
C VAL A 79 0.62 6.34 -9.51
N LEU A 80 1.42 5.93 -8.52
CA LEU A 80 2.35 4.81 -8.66
C LEU A 80 1.61 3.51 -8.33
N LEU A 81 1.43 2.67 -9.35
CA LEU A 81 0.96 1.30 -9.22
C LEU A 81 2.20 0.40 -9.17
N GLU A 82 2.42 -0.25 -8.04
CA GLU A 82 3.59 -1.10 -7.82
C GLU A 82 3.23 -2.58 -8.10
N ASN A 83 3.97 -3.20 -9.03
CA ASN A 83 3.80 -4.53 -9.65
C ASN A 83 2.54 -4.74 -10.54
N ASP A 84 2.53 -5.85 -11.30
CA ASP A 84 1.37 -6.35 -12.06
C ASP A 84 0.30 -6.88 -11.07
N LEU A 85 -0.38 -5.92 -10.42
CA LEU A 85 -1.48 -6.10 -9.49
C LEU A 85 -2.59 -7.12 -9.90
N PRO A 86 -2.90 -7.40 -11.20
CA PRO A 86 -4.01 -8.29 -11.53
C PRO A 86 -3.84 -9.78 -11.23
N ASP A 87 -2.62 -10.32 -11.03
CA ASP A 87 -2.45 -11.77 -11.15
C ASP A 87 -2.50 -12.60 -9.85
N ILE A 88 -2.30 -12.05 -8.63
CA ILE A 88 -2.03 -12.93 -7.46
C ILE A 88 -2.69 -12.54 -6.13
N PHE A 89 -3.10 -11.29 -5.89
CA PHE A 89 -3.46 -10.85 -4.53
C PHE A 89 -4.97 -10.74 -4.30
N ASN A 90 -5.63 -11.89 -4.08
CA ASN A 90 -6.95 -11.97 -3.47
C ASN A 90 -6.83 -12.69 -2.13
N GLU A 91 -6.77 -11.93 -1.04
CA GLU A 91 -6.88 -12.50 0.31
C GLU A 91 -8.36 -12.85 0.60
N LYS A 92 -8.60 -14.04 1.17
CA LYS A 92 -9.94 -14.57 1.49
C LYS A 92 -10.47 -14.08 2.83
#